data_AF-D1AGJ2-F1
#
_entry.id   AF-D1AGJ2-F1
#
_cell.length_a   1.000
_cell.length_b   1.000
_cell.length_c   1.000
_cell.angle_alpha   90.00
_cell.angle_beta   90.00
_cell.angle_gamma   90.00
#
_symmetry.space_group_name_H-M   'P 1'
#
loop_
_entity.id
_entity.type
_entity.pdbx_description
1 polymer ?
#
loop_
_entity_poly.entity_id
_entity_poly.type
_entity_poly.pdbx_seq_one_letter_code
_entity_poly.pdbx_strand_id
1 'polypeptide(L)'
;MAIKDILTKSVNYGGLDLYQSNFDFNKFEIQPSDRDLLLQSEQIISNSQRQMMKNLYEIAKNLYESQQILANYHSGSFVEWFETIGLKKDYVYRMIDKYKLAQETNIRNAVNLPVRVVQNIKKMNIDTSQKIEIVKSEDPRKKIAEISHSEKSELTELEVLKIQLRYHTRKVKELKVKIAILEEENI
;
A
#
# COMPACT_ATOMS: atom_id res chain seq x y z
N MET A 1 9.44 -9.42 44.67
CA MET A 1 8.37 -8.82 43.85
C MET A 1 8.47 -9.47 42.47
N ALA A 2 7.72 -10.54 42.24
CA ALA A 2 7.94 -11.49 41.15
C ALA A 2 7.23 -11.03 39.87
N ILE A 3 7.82 -11.28 38.71
CA ILE A 3 7.26 -11.01 37.37
C ILE A 3 5.84 -11.58 37.19
N LYS A 4 5.48 -12.63 37.95
CA LYS A 4 4.13 -13.22 38.01
C LYS A 4 3.04 -12.24 38.46
N ASP A 5 3.37 -11.24 39.29
CA ASP A 5 2.38 -10.28 39.79
C ASP A 5 2.07 -9.16 38.77
N ILE A 6 2.95 -8.95 37.78
CA ILE A 6 2.75 -7.93 36.73
C ILE A 6 1.80 -8.45 35.64
N LEU A 7 1.77 -9.76 35.39
CA LEU A 7 0.94 -10.37 34.33
C LEU A 7 -0.50 -10.67 34.75
N THR A 8 -0.82 -10.64 36.05
CA THR A 8 -2.15 -11.00 36.57
C THR A 8 -3.08 -9.79 36.78
N LYS A 9 -2.58 -8.55 36.64
CA LYS A 9 -3.40 -7.34 36.74
C LYS A 9 -3.57 -6.64 35.39
N SER A 10 -4.77 -6.83 34.83
CA SER A 10 -5.32 -6.23 33.59
C SER A 10 -4.62 -6.70 32.32
N VAL A 11 -5.30 -7.32 31.36
CA VAL A 11 -6.42 -6.74 30.61
C VAL A 11 -7.36 -7.84 30.10
N ASN A 12 -8.65 -7.65 30.34
CA ASN A 12 -9.72 -8.48 29.78
C ASN A 12 -9.90 -8.10 28.30
N TYR A 13 -9.22 -8.79 27.39
CA TYR A 13 -9.40 -8.60 25.94
C TYR A 13 -10.51 -9.51 25.44
N GLY A 14 -11.66 -8.92 25.13
CA GLY A 14 -12.80 -9.63 24.56
C GLY A 14 -12.49 -10.31 23.22
N GLY A 15 -13.11 -11.48 23.03
CA GLY A 15 -13.10 -12.28 21.80
C GLY A 15 -12.26 -13.55 21.93
N LEU A 16 -12.91 -14.67 22.25
CA LEU A 16 -12.36 -16.03 22.32
C LEU A 16 -12.02 -16.60 20.92
N ASP A 17 -11.20 -15.91 20.13
CA ASP A 17 -10.43 -16.61 19.09
C ASP A 17 -9.22 -17.22 19.79
N LEU A 18 -9.29 -18.52 20.11
CA LEU A 18 -8.15 -19.27 20.62
C LEU A 18 -7.01 -19.16 19.60
N TYR A 19 -5.94 -18.43 19.95
CA TYR A 19 -4.75 -18.36 19.10
C TYR A 19 -4.23 -19.77 18.83
N GLN A 20 -4.01 -20.06 17.54
CA GLN A 20 -3.41 -21.31 17.09
C GLN A 20 -2.01 -21.02 16.57
N SER A 21 -1.03 -21.70 17.18
CA SER A 21 0.35 -21.63 16.72
C SER A 21 0.55 -22.51 15.51
N ASN A 22 1.22 -21.97 14.49
CA ASN A 22 1.71 -22.73 13.34
C ASN A 22 3.10 -23.33 13.58
N PHE A 23 3.69 -23.11 14.76
CA PHE A 23 5.01 -23.61 15.11
C PHE A 23 4.93 -25.10 15.53
N ASP A 24 5.77 -25.93 14.92
CA ASP A 24 5.83 -27.36 15.23
C ASP A 24 6.71 -27.60 16.47
N PHE A 25 6.10 -27.51 17.66
CA PHE A 25 6.79 -27.74 18.94
C PHE A 25 7.38 -29.15 19.07
N ASN A 26 6.73 -30.16 18.45
CA ASN A 26 7.16 -31.55 18.56
C ASN A 26 8.46 -31.79 17.79
N LYS A 27 8.59 -31.19 16.60
CA LYS A 27 9.81 -31.25 15.78
C LYS A 27 11.06 -30.78 16.53
N PHE A 28 10.90 -29.84 17.46
CA PHE A 28 11.99 -29.29 18.26
C PHE A 28 12.04 -29.84 19.69
N GLU A 29 11.27 -30.90 19.98
CA GLU A 29 11.26 -31.57 21.28
C GLU A 29 11.03 -30.63 22.48
N ILE A 30 10.23 -29.57 22.25
CA ILE A 30 9.94 -28.55 23.26
C ILE A 30 9.09 -29.18 24.37
N GLN A 31 9.55 -29.00 25.61
CA GLN A 31 8.87 -29.56 26.77
C GLN A 31 7.47 -28.94 26.95
N PRO A 32 6.47 -29.68 27.46
CA PRO A 32 5.11 -29.19 27.62
C PRO A 32 5.01 -27.88 28.44
N SER A 33 5.81 -27.73 29.49
CA SER A 33 5.83 -26.51 30.31
C SER A 33 6.30 -25.28 29.53
N ASP A 34 7.31 -25.44 28.69
CA ASP A 34 7.85 -24.34 27.87
C ASP A 34 6.93 -24.04 26.68
N ARG A 35 6.32 -25.09 26.10
CA ARG A 35 5.28 -24.95 25.07
C ARG A 35 4.14 -24.06 25.54
N ASP A 36 3.62 -24.28 26.74
CA ASP A 36 2.50 -23.48 27.28
C ASP A 36 2.89 -22.00 27.47
N LEU A 37 4.12 -21.72 27.92
CA LEU A 37 4.65 -20.36 28.06
C LEU A 37 4.86 -19.67 26.71
N LEU A 38 5.34 -20.40 25.71
CA LEU A 38 5.52 -19.90 24.35
C LEU A 38 4.17 -19.59 23.69
N LEU A 39 3.17 -20.47 23.84
CA LEU A 39 1.81 -20.22 23.35
C LEU A 39 1.19 -18.95 23.97
N GLN A 40 1.38 -18.74 25.28
CA GLN A 40 0.95 -17.50 25.94
C GLN A 40 1.67 -16.28 25.35
N SER A 41 2.97 -16.39 25.12
CA SER A 41 3.78 -15.31 24.54
C SER A 41 3.33 -14.97 23.12
N GLU A 42 3.10 -15.98 22.28
CA GLU A 42 2.60 -15.82 20.92
C GLU A 42 1.21 -15.15 20.88
N GLN A 43 0.30 -15.55 21.77
CA GLN A 43 -1.01 -14.93 21.92
C GLN A 43 -0.90 -13.44 22.31
N ILE A 44 -0.04 -13.11 23.28
CA ILE A 44 0.21 -11.72 23.69
C ILE A 44 0.76 -10.91 22.51
N ILE A 45 1.79 -11.43 21.82
CA ILE A 45 2.41 -10.77 20.67
C ILE A 45 1.37 -10.53 19.57
N SER A 46 0.57 -11.53 19.22
CA SER A 46 -0.49 -11.43 18.20
C SER A 46 -1.52 -10.35 18.55
N ASN A 47 -1.97 -10.31 19.81
CA ASN A 47 -2.91 -9.31 20.28
C ASN A 47 -2.31 -7.90 20.28
N SER A 48 -1.08 -7.76 20.76
CA SER A 48 -0.34 -6.48 20.75
C SER A 48 -0.12 -5.97 19.33
N GLN A 49 0.24 -6.85 18.38
CA GLN A 49 0.36 -6.50 16.97
C GLN A 49 -0.97 -5.99 16.42
N ARG A 50 -2.07 -6.73 16.65
CA ARG A 50 -3.41 -6.32 16.21
C ARG A 50 -3.80 -4.95 16.76
N GLN A 51 -3.54 -4.70 18.04
CA GLN A 51 -3.81 -3.41 18.67
C GLN A 51 -2.94 -2.30 18.08
N MET A 52 -1.65 -2.56 17.85
CA MET A 52 -0.73 -1.62 17.22
C MET A 52 -1.22 -1.22 15.81
N MET A 53 -1.66 -2.18 14.99
CA MET A 53 -2.20 -1.89 13.66
C MET A 53 -3.45 -0.99 13.72
N LYS A 54 -4.35 -1.23 14.69
CA LYS A 54 -5.51 -0.37 14.94
C LYS A 54 -5.07 1.05 15.32
N ASN A 55 -4.13 1.16 16.27
CA ASN A 55 -3.63 2.45 16.73
C ASN A 55 -2.93 3.24 15.63
N LEU A 56 -2.14 2.58 14.76
CA LEU A 56 -1.50 3.23 13.62
C LEU A 56 -2.54 3.85 12.67
N TYR A 57 -3.63 3.15 12.39
CA TYR A 57 -4.71 3.71 11.58
C TYR A 57 -5.35 4.93 12.24
N GLU A 58 -5.65 4.87 13.54
CA GLU A 58 -6.23 6.00 14.26
C GLU A 58 -5.30 7.22 14.26
N ILE A 59 -3.99 7.02 14.47
CA ILE A 59 -3.00 8.09 14.36
C ILE A 59 -3.01 8.70 12.95
N ALA A 60 -2.95 7.86 11.92
CA ALA A 60 -2.93 8.30 10.52
C ALA A 60 -4.17 9.15 10.18
N LYS A 61 -5.34 8.68 10.61
CA LYS A 61 -6.64 9.35 10.44
C LYS A 61 -6.67 10.70 11.16
N ASN A 62 -6.34 10.73 12.45
CA ASN A 62 -6.40 11.95 13.25
C ASN A 62 -5.42 13.01 12.73
N LEU A 63 -4.23 12.62 12.27
CA LEU A 63 -3.28 13.54 11.64
C LEU A 63 -3.83 14.13 10.35
N TYR A 64 -4.46 13.31 9.50
CA TYR A 64 -5.09 13.79 8.28
C TYR A 64 -6.27 14.73 8.55
N GLU A 65 -7.16 14.38 9.46
CA GLU A 65 -8.31 15.20 9.84
C GLU A 65 -7.87 16.53 10.47
N SER A 66 -6.87 16.49 11.36
CA SER A 66 -6.27 17.70 11.95
C SER A 66 -5.64 18.60 10.88
N GLN A 67 -5.00 18.01 9.84
CA GLN A 67 -4.51 18.77 8.70
C GLN A 67 -5.64 19.50 7.96
N GLN A 68 -6.80 18.85 7.75
CA GLN A 68 -7.94 19.48 7.09
C GLN A 68 -8.52 20.63 7.91
N ILE A 69 -8.61 20.48 9.24
CA ILE A 69 -9.08 21.53 10.14
C ILE A 69 -8.14 22.74 10.09
N LEU A 70 -6.84 22.50 10.27
CA LEU A 70 -5.82 23.55 10.36
C LEU A 70 -5.46 24.19 9.01
N ALA A 71 -5.87 23.60 7.89
CA ALA A 71 -5.73 24.20 6.56
C ALA A 71 -6.49 25.53 6.40
N ASN A 72 -7.52 25.78 7.23
CA ASN A 72 -8.30 27.03 7.21
C ASN A 72 -7.70 28.15 8.08
N TYR A 73 -6.55 27.90 8.72
CA TYR A 73 -5.89 28.83 9.63
C TYR A 73 -4.56 29.33 9.05
N HIS A 74 -3.80 30.08 9.84
CA HIS A 74 -2.51 30.62 9.41
C HIS A 74 -1.58 29.53 8.87
N SER A 75 -0.83 29.87 7.82
CA SER A 75 0.15 28.96 7.21
C SER A 75 1.15 28.48 8.27
N GLY A 76 1.44 27.18 8.29
CA GLY A 76 2.34 26.59 9.28
C GLY A 76 1.67 26.17 10.59
N SER A 77 0.41 26.54 10.85
CA SER A 77 -0.32 26.14 12.07
C SER A 77 -0.36 24.63 12.29
N PHE A 78 -0.55 23.83 11.23
CA PHE A 78 -0.48 22.37 11.32
C PHE A 78 0.89 21.86 11.77
N VAL A 79 1.97 22.48 11.27
CA VAL A 79 3.35 22.09 11.59
C VAL A 79 3.65 22.38 13.06
N GLU A 80 3.37 23.60 13.48
CA GLU A 80 3.57 24.02 14.86
C GLU A 80 2.74 23.14 15.82
N TRP A 81 1.46 22.88 15.50
CA TRP A 81 0.60 22.05 16.31
C TRP A 81 1.16 20.63 16.53
N PHE A 82 1.56 19.92 15.47
CA PHE A 82 2.07 18.55 15.66
C PHE A 82 3.45 18.52 16.34
N GLU A 83 4.25 19.58 16.20
CA GLU A 83 5.54 19.70 16.89
C GLU A 83 5.34 19.89 18.40
N THR A 84 4.28 20.61 18.83
CA THR A 84 3.96 20.76 20.27
C THR A 84 3.60 19.44 20.96
N ILE A 85 3.04 18.48 20.22
CA ILE A 85 2.75 17.12 20.72
C ILE A 85 3.91 16.13 20.48
N GLY A 86 5.09 16.64 20.11
CA GLY A 86 6.33 15.87 20.02
C GLY A 86 6.49 15.04 18.75
N LEU A 87 5.70 15.30 17.70
CA LEU A 87 5.78 14.55 16.44
C LEU A 87 6.76 15.20 15.46
N LYS A 88 7.54 14.36 14.78
CA LYS A 88 8.45 14.82 13.71
C LYS A 88 7.69 14.98 12.40
N LYS A 89 7.99 16.05 11.67
CA LYS A 89 7.45 16.36 10.34
C LYS A 89 7.41 15.15 9.40
N ASP A 90 8.54 14.46 9.27
CA ASP A 90 8.68 13.27 8.42
C ASP A 90 7.72 12.15 8.81
N TYR A 91 7.54 11.89 10.10
CA TYR A 91 6.62 10.87 10.58
C TYR A 91 5.17 11.25 10.23
N VAL A 92 4.79 12.49 10.51
CA VAL A 92 3.42 13.00 10.28
C VAL A 92 3.01 12.88 8.81
N TYR A 93 3.83 13.40 7.90
CA TYR A 93 3.50 13.34 6.48
C TYR A 93 3.51 11.92 5.92
N ARG A 94 4.39 11.02 6.41
CA ARG A 94 4.37 9.60 6.03
C ARG A 94 3.08 8.91 6.52
N MET A 95 2.59 9.26 7.71
CA MET A 95 1.32 8.74 8.23
C MET A 95 0.11 9.26 7.45
N ILE A 96 0.12 10.53 7.07
CA ILE A 96 -0.92 11.10 6.19
C ILE A 96 -0.93 10.41 4.83
N ASP A 97 0.23 10.22 4.19
CA ASP A 97 0.33 9.52 2.91
C ASP A 97 -0.22 8.10 2.97
N LYS A 98 0.09 7.39 4.06
CA LYS A 98 -0.45 6.07 4.39
C LYS A 98 -1.97 6.07 4.53
N TYR A 99 -2.53 7.07 5.22
CA TYR A 99 -3.98 7.20 5.38
C TYR A 99 -4.68 7.47 4.05
N LYS A 100 -4.14 8.37 3.23
CA LYS A 100 -4.66 8.65 1.88
C LYS A 100 -4.71 7.40 1.02
N LEU A 101 -3.66 6.57 1.05
CA LEU A 101 -3.65 5.29 0.34
C LEU A 101 -4.74 4.33 0.87
N ALA A 102 -4.95 4.30 2.20
CA ALA A 102 -6.00 3.48 2.80
C ALA A 102 -7.40 3.93 2.37
N GLN A 103 -7.65 5.24 2.27
CA GLN A 103 -8.91 5.79 1.78
C GLN A 103 -9.11 5.48 0.30
N GLU A 104 -8.09 5.73 -0.53
CA GLU A 104 -8.15 5.51 -1.98
C GLU A 104 -8.44 4.04 -2.34
N THR A 105 -7.82 3.11 -1.61
CA THR A 105 -7.98 1.66 -1.86
C THR A 105 -9.12 1.02 -1.08
N ASN A 106 -9.73 1.75 -0.13
CA ASN A 106 -10.65 1.22 0.87
C ASN A 106 -10.08 0.03 1.67
N ILE A 107 -8.76 0.05 1.95
CA ILE A 107 -8.07 -0.99 2.71
C ILE A 107 -7.39 -0.37 3.92
N ARG A 108 -8.00 -0.57 5.11
CA ARG A 108 -7.49 -0.03 6.38
C ARG A 108 -6.02 -0.38 6.64
N ASN A 109 -5.63 -1.59 6.29
CA ASN A 109 -4.28 -2.12 6.53
C ASN A 109 -3.19 -1.48 5.65
N ALA A 110 -3.54 -0.65 4.65
CA ALA A 110 -2.56 0.07 3.84
C ALA A 110 -1.64 0.96 4.71
N VAL A 111 -2.11 1.42 5.88
CA VAL A 111 -1.30 2.21 6.82
C VAL A 111 -0.10 1.44 7.39
N ASN A 112 -0.13 0.11 7.33
CA ASN A 112 0.93 -0.75 7.85
C ASN A 112 2.04 -1.00 6.82
N LEU A 113 1.85 -0.58 5.57
CA LEU A 113 2.84 -0.78 4.52
C LEU A 113 4.19 -0.09 4.85
N PRO A 114 5.32 -0.66 4.39
CA PRO A 114 6.61 0.00 4.50
C PRO A 114 6.60 1.37 3.81
N VAL A 115 7.29 2.35 4.41
CA VAL A 115 7.36 3.72 3.87
C VAL A 115 7.79 3.73 2.40
N ARG A 116 8.78 2.91 2.03
CA ARG A 116 9.26 2.82 0.64
C ARG A 116 8.17 2.33 -0.33
N VAL A 117 7.32 1.40 0.08
CA VAL A 117 6.24 0.89 -0.78
C VAL A 117 5.25 2.01 -1.10
N VAL A 118 4.82 2.76 -0.08
CA VAL A 118 3.91 3.91 -0.25
C VAL A 118 4.56 5.01 -1.11
N GLN A 119 5.84 5.30 -0.88
CA GLN A 119 6.58 6.28 -1.69
C GLN A 119 6.70 5.86 -3.17
N ASN A 120 6.89 4.57 -3.44
CA ASN A 120 6.93 4.04 -4.81
C ASN A 120 5.54 4.17 -5.47
N ILE A 121 4.47 3.73 -4.80
CA ILE A 121 3.09 3.89 -5.29
C ILE A 121 2.81 5.36 -5.66
N LYS A 122 3.19 6.30 -4.80
CA LYS A 122 2.97 7.75 -5.06
C LYS A 122 3.70 8.28 -6.29
N LYS A 123 4.82 7.66 -6.68
CA LYS A 123 5.62 8.07 -7.85
C LYS A 123 5.16 7.38 -9.13
N MET A 124 4.44 6.27 -9.02
CA MET A 124 3.91 5.51 -10.14
C MET A 124 2.61 6.16 -10.65
N ASN A 125 2.43 6.17 -11.97
CA ASN A 125 1.18 6.63 -12.59
C ASN A 125 0.21 5.46 -12.76
N ILE A 126 -0.19 4.88 -11.63
CA ILE A 126 -1.05 3.69 -11.57
C ILE A 126 -2.44 4.02 -11.05
N ASP A 127 -3.43 3.27 -11.51
CA ASP A 127 -4.82 3.41 -11.11
C ASP A 127 -5.11 2.80 -9.72
N THR A 128 -6.32 3.03 -9.22
CA THR A 128 -6.77 2.50 -7.92
C THR A 128 -6.79 0.97 -7.88
N SER A 129 -7.05 0.29 -8.99
CA SER A 129 -7.08 -1.18 -9.05
C SER A 129 -5.68 -1.76 -8.83
N GLN A 130 -4.69 -1.22 -9.54
CA GLN A 130 -3.28 -1.59 -9.38
C GLN A 130 -2.78 -1.28 -7.96
N LYS A 131 -3.20 -0.16 -7.37
CA LYS A 131 -2.90 0.15 -5.96
C LYS A 131 -3.50 -0.88 -5.01
N ILE A 132 -4.74 -1.32 -5.23
CA ILE A 132 -5.39 -2.39 -4.45
C ILE A 132 -4.60 -3.69 -4.56
N GLU A 133 -4.14 -4.07 -5.77
CA GLU A 133 -3.31 -5.26 -5.97
C GLU A 133 -2.00 -5.21 -5.18
N ILE A 134 -1.32 -4.07 -5.20
CA ILE A 134 -0.08 -3.87 -4.43
C ILE A 134 -0.35 -3.98 -2.93
N VAL A 135 -1.40 -3.31 -2.43
CA VAL A 135 -1.73 -3.30 -0.99
C VAL A 135 -2.12 -4.68 -0.48
N LYS A 136 -2.81 -5.50 -1.29
CA LYS A 136 -3.23 -6.86 -0.93
C LYS A 136 -2.14 -7.93 -1.10
N SER A 137 -1.04 -7.59 -1.78
CA SER A 137 0.03 -8.56 -2.05
C SER A 137 0.79 -8.95 -0.78
N GLU A 138 1.14 -10.23 -0.67
CA GLU A 138 2.08 -10.73 0.35
C GLU A 138 3.47 -10.10 0.20
N ASP A 139 3.88 -9.80 -1.04
CA ASP A 139 5.10 -9.05 -1.36
C ASP A 139 4.78 -7.83 -2.24
N PRO A 140 4.41 -6.69 -1.62
CA PRO A 140 4.11 -5.46 -2.32
C PRO A 140 5.27 -4.94 -3.19
N ARG A 141 6.53 -5.23 -2.82
CA ARG A 141 7.70 -4.77 -3.59
C ARG A 141 7.82 -5.54 -4.90
N LYS A 142 7.62 -6.85 -4.85
CA LYS A 142 7.59 -7.69 -6.05
C LYS A 142 6.43 -7.27 -6.96
N LYS A 143 5.23 -7.06 -6.40
CA LYS A 143 4.08 -6.60 -7.18
C LYS A 143 4.32 -5.25 -7.87
N ILE A 144 4.97 -4.29 -7.19
CA ILE A 144 5.40 -3.03 -7.79
C ILE A 144 6.33 -3.24 -9.00
N ALA A 145 7.29 -4.16 -8.87
CA ALA A 145 8.24 -4.46 -9.95
C ALA A 145 7.54 -5.10 -11.17
N GLU A 146 6.58 -6.00 -10.93
CA GLU A 146 5.76 -6.63 -11.97
C GLU A 146 4.98 -5.58 -12.77
N ILE A 147 4.25 -4.70 -12.07
CA ILE A 147 3.46 -3.62 -12.69
C ILE A 147 4.36 -2.65 -13.48
N SER A 148 5.50 -2.28 -12.91
CA SER A 148 6.45 -1.38 -13.58
C SER A 148 7.06 -2.01 -14.85
N HIS A 149 7.13 -3.34 -14.93
CA HIS A 149 7.64 -4.04 -16.10
C HIS A 149 6.57 -4.17 -17.20
N SER A 150 5.32 -4.46 -16.82
CA SER A 150 4.21 -4.53 -17.77
C SER A 150 3.97 -3.17 -18.46
N GLU A 151 3.95 -2.06 -17.71
CA GLU A 151 3.79 -0.71 -18.28
C GLU A 151 4.89 -0.37 -19.31
N LYS A 152 6.14 -0.77 -19.04
CA LYS A 152 7.25 -0.57 -19.99
C LYS A 152 7.08 -1.38 -21.27
N SER A 153 6.55 -2.61 -21.15
CA SER A 153 6.24 -3.45 -22.31
C SER A 153 5.14 -2.81 -23.16
N GLU A 154 4.05 -2.37 -22.53
CA GLU A 154 2.93 -1.71 -23.22
C GLU A 154 3.35 -0.42 -23.93
N LEU A 155 4.20 0.40 -23.29
CA LEU A 155 4.77 1.60 -23.92
C LEU A 155 5.57 1.26 -25.19
N THR A 156 6.35 0.17 -25.13
CA THR A 156 7.15 -0.29 -26.27
C THR A 156 6.24 -0.78 -27.41
N GLU A 157 5.19 -1.53 -27.10
CA GLU A 157 4.20 -1.99 -28.08
C GLU A 157 3.45 -0.82 -28.73
N LEU A 158 3.06 0.19 -27.94
CA LEU A 158 2.41 1.41 -28.45
C LEU A 158 3.31 2.18 -29.42
N GLU A 159 4.62 2.24 -29.17
CA GLU A 159 5.57 2.87 -30.10
C GLU A 159 5.65 2.12 -31.43
N VAL A 160 5.68 0.79 -31.38
CA VAL A 160 5.65 -0.07 -32.58
C VAL A 160 4.36 0.15 -33.36
N LEU A 161 3.20 0.15 -32.69
CA LEU A 161 1.89 0.39 -33.32
C LEU A 161 1.82 1.78 -33.99
N LYS A 162 2.38 2.82 -33.37
CA LYS A 162 2.45 4.17 -33.97
C LYS A 162 3.29 4.20 -35.25
N ILE A 163 4.38 3.44 -35.30
CA ILE A 163 5.21 3.31 -36.51
C ILE A 163 4.41 2.61 -37.61
N GLN A 164 3.77 1.48 -37.29
CA GLN A 164 2.95 0.73 -38.24
C GLN A 164 1.78 1.58 -38.77
N LEU A 165 1.09 2.30 -37.90
CA LEU A 165 -0.01 3.19 -38.29
C LEU A 165 0.47 4.24 -39.30
N ARG A 166 1.60 4.92 -39.03
CA ARG A 166 2.19 5.91 -39.95
C ARG A 166 2.48 5.33 -41.33
N TYR A 167 3.05 4.12 -41.38
CA TYR A 167 3.32 3.43 -42.64
C TYR A 167 2.03 3.18 -43.43
N HIS A 168 1.00 2.63 -42.78
CA HIS A 168 -0.26 2.32 -43.43
C HIS A 168 -1.00 3.58 -43.87
N THR A 169 -1.00 4.66 -43.06
CA THR A 169 -1.58 5.95 -43.43
C THR A 169 -0.94 6.51 -44.71
N ARG A 170 0.39 6.43 -44.83
CA ARG A 170 1.10 6.85 -46.05
C ARG A 170 0.70 5.98 -47.25
N LYS A 171 0.67 4.66 -47.09
CA LYS A 171 0.28 3.71 -48.15
C LYS A 171 -1.14 3.99 -48.66
N VAL A 172 -2.09 4.23 -47.75
CA VAL A 172 -3.46 4.61 -48.10
C VAL A 172 -3.49 5.91 -48.91
N LYS A 173 -2.69 6.91 -48.53
CA LYS A 173 -2.60 8.17 -49.28
C LYS A 173 -2.06 7.95 -50.69
N GLU A 174 -1.00 7.15 -50.84
CA GLU A 174 -0.43 6.81 -52.15
C GLU A 174 -1.42 6.05 -53.04
N LEU A 175 -2.18 5.11 -52.48
CA LEU A 175 -3.22 4.38 -53.22
C LEU A 175 -4.37 5.29 -53.66
N LYS A 176 -4.81 6.22 -52.79
CA LYS A 176 -5.84 7.20 -53.16
C LYS A 176 -5.42 8.06 -54.35
N VAL A 177 -4.16 8.49 -54.40
CA VAL A 177 -3.62 9.24 -55.54
C VAL A 177 -3.63 8.38 -56.81
N LYS A 178 -3.20 7.11 -56.73
CA LYS A 178 -3.22 6.21 -57.89
C LYS A 178 -4.62 5.96 -58.43
N ILE A 179 -5.61 5.77 -57.55
CA ILE A 179 -7.00 5.58 -57.95
C ILE A 179 -7.52 6.81 -58.69
N ALA A 180 -7.27 8.01 -58.17
CA ALA A 180 -7.71 9.25 -58.83
C ALA A 180 -7.14 9.41 -60.25
N ILE A 181 -5.85 9.09 -60.44
CA ILE A 181 -5.20 9.12 -61.76
C ILE A 181 -5.88 8.12 -62.72
N LEU A 182 -6.13 6.89 -62.27
CA LEU A 182 -6.77 5.85 -63.09
C LEU A 182 -8.25 6.16 -63.43
N GLU A 183 -8.93 6.92 -62.58
CA GLU A 183 -10.29 7.41 -62.84
C GLU A 183 -10.29 8.53 -63.89
N GLU A 184 -9.29 9.40 -63.90
CA GLU A 184 -9.12 10.45 -64.94
C GLU A 184 -8.70 9.87 -66.30
N GLU A 185 -7.94 8.77 -66.34
CA GLU A 185 -7.48 8.11 -67.58
C GLU A 185 -8.54 7.23 -68.28
N ASN A 186 -9.69 6.95 -67.63
CA ASN A 186 -10.78 6.11 -68.15
C ASN A 186 -12.00 6.92 -68.66
N ILE A 187 -11.84 8.22 -68.91
CA ILE A 187 -12.83 9.13 -69.51
C ILE A 187 -12.36 9.53 -70.91
#